data_AF-A0A7W6TDF8-F1
#
_entry.id   AF-A0A7W6TDF8-F1
#
_cell.length_a   1.000
_cell.length_b   1.000
_cell.length_c   1.000
_cell.angle_alpha   90.00
_cell.angle_beta   90.00
_cell.angle_gamma   90.00
#
_symmetry.space_group_name_H-M   'P 1'
#
loop_
_entity.id
_entity.type
_entity.pdbx_description
1 polymer ?
#
loop_
_entity_poly.entity_id
_entity_poly.type
_entity_poly.pdbx_seq_one_letter_code
_entity_poly.pdbx_strand_id
1 'polypeptide(L)'
;MGSFSRIAGSVRYAKTRQEQDEIRRRAAVLANETLEKGSDCWLVQSWREEDSKPSNSISDCEIRYREDGDEFQWVSSASRVRCHQYAFGDLLGDIAEDSTGPTLWFDGKTGKVFAPYDGGFDLFLTSVEEVREFEKRHEGWLSSHPSGL
;
A
#
# COMPACT_ATOMS: atom_id res chain seq x y z
N MET A 1 2.92 7.32 15.82
CA MET A 1 2.60 6.85 14.46
C MET A 1 3.69 7.42 13.56
N GLY A 2 4.67 6.60 13.17
CA GLY A 2 5.71 7.01 12.23
C GLY A 2 5.24 6.68 10.81
N SER A 3 5.42 7.61 9.88
CA SER A 3 5.15 7.40 8.45
C SER A 3 6.47 7.04 7.79
N PHE A 4 6.51 5.90 7.10
CA PHE A 4 7.58 5.59 6.16
C PHE A 4 7.27 6.33 4.87
N SER A 5 8.24 7.02 4.28
CA SER A 5 7.97 7.79 3.09
C SER A 5 9.16 7.79 2.14
N ARG A 6 8.87 7.25 0.96
CA ARG A 6 9.56 7.24 -0.34
C ARG A 6 11.01 6.76 -0.42
N ILE A 7 11.44 6.51 -1.66
CA ILE A 7 12.78 6.08 -2.09
C ILE A 7 13.65 7.30 -2.43
N ALA A 8 14.88 7.37 -1.91
CA ALA A 8 15.88 8.33 -2.36
C ALA A 8 16.20 8.11 -3.85
N GLY A 9 15.95 9.14 -4.66
CA GLY A 9 16.34 9.20 -6.07
C GLY A 9 15.38 8.53 -7.07
N SER A 10 14.22 8.03 -6.66
CA SER A 10 13.32 7.32 -7.57
C SER A 10 12.59 8.27 -8.51
N VAL A 11 12.71 7.99 -9.80
CA VAL A 11 11.76 8.44 -10.81
C VAL A 11 10.35 8.09 -10.30
N ARG A 12 9.43 9.08 -10.24
CA ARG A 12 8.03 8.86 -9.79
C ARG A 12 7.34 7.73 -10.57
N TYR A 13 7.76 7.57 -11.82
CA TYR A 13 7.29 6.57 -12.76
C TYR A 13 8.46 5.71 -13.19
N ALA A 14 8.34 4.40 -13.07
CA ALA A 14 9.27 3.53 -13.75
C ALA A 14 9.16 3.76 -15.27
N LYS A 15 10.24 4.24 -15.87
CA LYS A 15 10.37 4.46 -17.32
C LYS A 15 10.86 3.21 -18.03
N THR A 16 11.39 2.25 -17.28
CA THR A 16 11.90 0.99 -17.79
C THR A 16 11.31 -0.19 -17.03
N ARG A 17 11.27 -1.34 -17.69
CA ARG A 17 10.88 -2.62 -17.06
C ARG A 17 11.76 -2.94 -15.84
N GLN A 18 13.04 -2.60 -15.88
CA GLN A 18 13.96 -2.83 -14.78
C GLN A 18 13.60 -2.00 -13.53
N GLU A 19 13.17 -0.75 -13.73
CA GLU A 19 12.67 0.08 -12.63
C GLU A 19 11.33 -0.46 -12.08
N GLN A 20 10.44 -0.95 -12.94
CA GLN A 20 9.18 -1.59 -12.51
C GLN A 20 9.46 -2.85 -11.68
N ASP A 21 10.38 -3.70 -12.13
CA ASP A 21 10.77 -4.92 -11.43
C ASP A 21 11.37 -4.59 -10.05
N GLU A 22 12.17 -3.52 -9.94
CA GLU A 22 12.75 -3.06 -8.68
C GLU A 22 11.68 -2.51 -7.71
N ILE A 23 10.70 -1.74 -8.21
CA ILE A 23 9.57 -1.25 -7.40
C ILE A 23 8.76 -2.44 -6.87
N ARG A 24 8.41 -3.39 -7.73
CA ARG A 24 7.69 -4.62 -7.34
C ARG A 24 8.47 -5.43 -6.32
N ARG A 25 9.79 -5.55 -6.50
CA ARG A 25 10.68 -6.26 -5.56
C ARG A 25 10.67 -5.59 -4.19
N ARG A 26 10.79 -4.26 -4.12
CA ARG A 26 10.75 -3.51 -2.85
C ARG A 26 9.39 -3.63 -2.19
N ALA A 27 8.31 -3.42 -2.93
CA ALA A 27 6.95 -3.60 -2.44
C ALA A 27 6.75 -4.95 -1.76
N ALA A 28 7.21 -6.03 -2.41
CA ALA A 28 7.13 -7.38 -1.87
C ALA A 28 7.94 -7.56 -0.57
N VAL A 29 9.15 -6.97 -0.49
CA VAL A 29 9.98 -7.00 0.72
C VAL A 29 9.29 -6.24 1.86
N LEU A 30 8.85 -5.01 1.60
CA LEU A 30 8.20 -4.16 2.60
C LEU A 30 6.88 -4.79 3.10
N ALA A 31 6.07 -5.33 2.19
CA ALA A 31 4.84 -6.03 2.54
C ALA A 31 5.12 -7.25 3.41
N ASN A 32 6.12 -8.08 3.08
CA ASN A 32 6.48 -9.27 3.86
C ASN A 32 7.09 -8.96 5.24
N GLU A 33 7.81 -7.85 5.39
CA GLU A 33 8.37 -7.44 6.68
C GLU A 33 7.32 -6.76 7.56
N THR A 34 6.38 -6.04 6.94
CA THR A 34 5.30 -5.35 7.64
C THR A 34 4.19 -6.32 8.03
N LEU A 35 3.79 -7.19 7.10
CA LEU A 35 2.73 -8.17 7.25
C LEU A 35 3.35 -9.55 7.36
N GLU A 36 3.01 -10.29 8.42
CA GLU A 36 3.56 -11.63 8.63
C GLU A 36 3.29 -12.54 7.43
N LYS A 37 4.37 -13.05 6.80
CA LYS A 37 4.24 -13.85 5.58
C LYS A 37 3.35 -15.08 5.83
N GLY A 38 2.30 -15.21 5.00
CA GLY A 38 1.34 -16.31 5.04
C GLY A 38 0.24 -16.14 6.09
N SER A 39 0.22 -15.03 6.83
CA SER A 39 -0.87 -14.69 7.75
C SER A 39 -2.14 -14.28 6.99
N ASP A 40 -3.26 -14.29 7.71
CA ASP A 40 -4.47 -13.63 7.25
C ASP A 40 -4.32 -12.12 7.46
N CYS A 41 -4.64 -11.36 6.43
CA CYS A 41 -4.72 -9.91 6.48
C CYS A 41 -5.94 -9.44 5.70
N TRP A 42 -6.21 -8.15 5.79
CA TRP A 42 -7.33 -7.56 5.10
C TRP A 42 -6.82 -6.68 3.98
N LEU A 43 -7.34 -6.90 2.78
CA LEU A 43 -7.21 -5.98 1.67
C LEU A 43 -8.35 -4.98 1.74
N VAL A 44 -8.03 -3.69 1.78
CA VAL A 44 -8.99 -2.60 1.71
C VAL A 44 -8.76 -1.84 0.42
N GLN A 45 -9.83 -1.64 -0.35
CA GLN A 45 -9.81 -0.89 -1.59
C GLN A 45 -10.93 0.12 -1.58
N SER A 46 -10.63 1.33 -2.04
CA SER A 46 -11.60 2.43 -2.13
C SER A 46 -11.69 2.94 -3.55
N TRP A 47 -12.91 3.25 -3.99
CA TRP A 47 -13.20 3.84 -5.30
C TRP A 47 -14.42 4.75 -5.20
N ARG A 48 -14.62 5.63 -6.17
CA ARG A 48 -15.85 6.42 -6.27
C ARG A 48 -16.96 5.52 -6.79
N GLU A 49 -18.16 5.64 -6.26
CA GLU A 49 -19.29 4.79 -6.67
C GLU A 49 -19.61 4.89 -8.18
N GLU A 50 -19.30 6.04 -8.79
CA GLU A 50 -19.46 6.29 -10.24
C GLU A 50 -18.35 5.64 -11.09
N ASP A 51 -17.22 5.30 -10.49
CA ASP A 51 -16.11 4.63 -11.16
C ASP A 51 -16.31 3.11 -11.21
N SER A 52 -15.57 2.45 -12.09
CA SER A 52 -15.57 0.99 -12.14
C SER A 52 -14.96 0.43 -10.86
N LYS A 53 -15.69 -0.51 -10.25
CA LYS A 53 -15.16 -1.29 -9.12
C LYS A 53 -13.83 -1.95 -9.53
N PRO A 54 -12.78 -1.91 -8.69
CA PRO A 54 -11.55 -2.63 -8.95
C PRO A 54 -11.82 -4.11 -9.24
N SER A 55 -11.31 -4.63 -10.35
CA SER A 55 -11.60 -5.99 -10.85
C SER A 55 -11.24 -7.10 -9.85
N ASN A 56 -10.30 -6.83 -8.95
CA ASN A 56 -9.81 -7.75 -7.93
C ASN A 56 -10.57 -7.68 -6.58
N SER A 57 -11.61 -6.85 -6.49
CA SER A 57 -12.33 -6.61 -5.22
C SER A 57 -13.38 -7.69 -4.92
N ILE A 58 -12.93 -8.75 -4.26
CA ILE A 58 -13.82 -9.61 -3.46
C ILE A 58 -14.11 -8.84 -2.17
N SER A 59 -15.35 -8.83 -1.69
CA SER A 59 -15.73 -8.06 -0.49
C SER A 59 -16.46 -8.91 0.53
N ASP A 60 -15.92 -8.92 1.76
CA ASP A 60 -16.61 -9.45 2.93
C ASP A 60 -17.49 -8.38 3.57
N CYS A 61 -17.08 -7.11 3.47
CA CYS A 61 -17.88 -5.96 3.89
C CYS A 61 -17.58 -4.71 3.05
N GLU A 62 -18.60 -3.90 2.83
CA GLU A 62 -18.49 -2.62 2.14
C GLU A 62 -19.12 -1.51 2.97
N ILE A 63 -18.50 -0.34 2.96
CA ILE A 63 -19.08 0.89 3.48
C ILE A 63 -19.20 1.91 2.36
N ARG A 64 -20.26 2.70 2.40
CA ARG A 64 -20.46 3.86 1.53
C ARG A 64 -20.48 5.11 2.39
N TYR A 65 -19.74 6.13 1.98
CA TYR A 65 -19.65 7.39 2.70
C TYR A 65 -19.41 8.54 1.72
N ARG A 66 -19.60 9.75 2.22
CA ARG A 66 -19.31 11.00 1.50
C ARG A 66 -18.47 11.85 2.43
N GLU A 67 -17.36 12.39 1.94
CA GLU A 67 -16.57 13.36 2.68
C GLU A 67 -17.12 14.78 2.44
N ASP A 68 -16.91 15.68 3.40
CA ASP A 68 -17.36 17.06 3.28
C ASP A 68 -16.66 17.74 2.10
N GLY A 69 -17.46 18.13 1.10
CA GLY A 69 -16.96 18.76 -0.14
C GLY A 69 -16.99 17.84 -1.36
N ASP A 70 -17.24 16.54 -1.19
CA ASP A 70 -17.38 15.62 -2.32
C ASP A 70 -18.78 15.63 -2.93
N GLU A 71 -18.82 15.71 -4.26
CA GLU A 71 -20.07 15.58 -5.03
C GLU A 71 -20.49 14.13 -5.23
N PHE A 72 -19.56 13.17 -5.05
CA PHE A 72 -19.74 11.73 -5.24
C PHE A 72 -19.74 10.96 -3.90
N GLN A 73 -20.07 9.66 -3.95
CA GLN A 73 -19.91 8.75 -2.81
C GLN A 73 -18.63 7.92 -2.98
N TRP A 74 -17.91 7.73 -1.89
CA TRP A 74 -16.87 6.72 -1.78
C TRP A 74 -17.47 5.38 -1.41
N VAL A 75 -16.93 4.33 -2.00
CA VAL A 75 -17.11 2.95 -1.59
C VAL A 75 -15.77 2.44 -1.11
N SER A 76 -15.72 1.92 0.12
CA SER A 76 -14.56 1.17 0.62
C SER A 76 -14.99 -0.27 0.90
N SER A 77 -14.34 -1.24 0.26
CA SER A 77 -14.52 -2.66 0.54
C SER A 77 -13.35 -3.21 1.34
N ALA A 78 -13.62 -4.16 2.22
CA ALA A 78 -12.60 -4.97 2.85
C ALA A 78 -12.86 -6.46 2.61
N SER A 79 -11.79 -7.20 2.35
CA SER A 79 -11.82 -8.68 2.27
C SER A 79 -10.63 -9.31 2.93
N ARG A 80 -10.84 -10.50 3.48
CA ARG A 80 -9.77 -11.33 4.03
C ARG A 80 -8.98 -11.96 2.88
N VAL A 81 -7.68 -11.72 2.88
CA VAL A 81 -6.73 -12.29 1.93
C VAL A 81 -5.56 -12.92 2.70
N ARG A 82 -4.86 -13.85 2.06
CA ARG A 82 -3.59 -14.33 2.60
C ARG A 82 -2.47 -13.41 2.19
N CYS A 83 -1.73 -12.94 3.19
CA CYS A 83 -0.61 -12.04 2.99
C CYS A 83 0.57 -12.79 2.37
N HIS A 84 0.76 -12.65 1.06
CA HIS A 84 1.85 -13.29 0.35
C HIS A 84 2.33 -12.41 -0.81
N GLN A 85 3.66 -12.26 -0.96
CA GLN A 85 4.33 -11.50 -2.02
C GLN A 85 3.80 -11.73 -3.45
N TYR A 86 3.29 -12.93 -3.77
CA TYR A 86 2.72 -13.23 -5.10
C TYR A 86 1.25 -12.87 -5.24
N ALA A 87 0.50 -12.77 -4.14
CA ALA A 87 -0.91 -12.35 -4.17
C ALA A 87 -1.06 -10.86 -4.52
N PHE A 88 0.03 -10.09 -4.42
CA PHE A 88 0.03 -8.65 -4.62
C PHE A 88 0.62 -8.23 -5.98
N GLY A 89 1.20 -9.15 -6.75
CA GLY A 89 2.06 -8.80 -7.89
C GLY A 89 1.35 -7.99 -8.98
N ASP A 90 0.14 -8.42 -9.36
CA ASP A 90 -0.65 -7.73 -10.38
C ASP A 90 -1.29 -6.46 -9.81
N LEU A 91 -1.87 -6.55 -8.61
CA LEU A 91 -2.47 -5.41 -7.93
C LEU A 91 -1.48 -4.27 -7.64
N LEU A 92 -0.23 -4.59 -7.27
CA LEU A 92 0.83 -3.58 -7.11
C LEU A 92 1.21 -2.92 -8.45
N GLY A 93 1.06 -3.63 -9.56
CA GLY A 93 1.18 -3.06 -10.90
C GLY A 93 0.06 -2.05 -11.14
N ASP A 94 -1.18 -2.45 -10.91
CA ASP A 94 -2.35 -1.59 -11.07
C ASP A 94 -2.27 -0.33 -10.19
N ILE A 95 -1.80 -0.45 -8.94
CA ILE A 95 -1.57 0.68 -8.03
C ILE A 95 -0.52 1.64 -8.58
N ALA A 96 0.59 1.11 -9.11
CA ALA A 96 1.67 1.93 -9.68
C ALA A 96 1.25 2.63 -10.98
N GLU A 97 0.19 2.16 -11.63
CA GLU A 97 -0.43 2.78 -12.81
C GLU A 97 -1.65 3.64 -12.46
N ASP A 98 -1.87 3.93 -11.16
CA ASP A 98 -3.03 4.68 -10.63
C ASP A 98 -4.38 4.12 -11.11
N SER A 99 -4.42 2.81 -11.36
CA SER A 99 -5.57 2.09 -11.95
C SER A 99 -6.44 1.43 -10.90
N THR A 100 -6.00 1.43 -9.65
CA THR A 100 -6.79 1.05 -8.48
C THR A 100 -6.77 2.23 -7.54
N GLY A 101 -7.95 2.75 -7.18
CA GLY A 101 -8.03 3.79 -6.14
C GLY A 101 -7.40 3.36 -4.81
N PRO A 102 -7.47 4.19 -3.76
CA PRO A 102 -6.73 3.97 -2.51
C PRO A 102 -6.80 2.53 -2.02
N THR A 103 -5.65 1.87 -1.95
CA THR A 103 -5.53 0.43 -1.63
C THR A 103 -4.52 0.24 -0.50
N LEU A 104 -4.89 -0.54 0.51
CA LEU A 104 -4.01 -0.88 1.62
C LEU A 104 -4.25 -2.32 2.10
N TRP A 105 -3.25 -2.85 2.78
CA TRP A 105 -3.35 -4.09 3.53
C TRP A 105 -3.19 -3.79 5.01
N PHE A 106 -4.06 -4.38 5.84
CA PHE A 106 -3.94 -4.30 7.29
C PHE A 106 -3.90 -5.68 7.94
N ASP A 107 -3.00 -5.84 8.90
CA ASP A 107 -2.97 -7.00 9.78
C ASP A 107 -3.96 -6.77 10.93
N GLY A 108 -5.04 -7.57 10.94
CA GLY A 108 -6.10 -7.44 11.95
C GLY A 108 -5.69 -7.84 13.38
N LYS A 109 -4.53 -8.48 13.57
CA LYS A 109 -4.00 -8.84 14.90
C LYS A 109 -3.07 -7.77 15.44
N THR A 110 -2.17 -7.27 14.61
CA THR A 110 -1.12 -6.32 15.05
C THR A 110 -1.47 -4.87 14.80
N GLY A 111 -2.43 -4.59 13.91
CA GLY A 111 -2.77 -3.24 13.47
C GLY A 111 -1.76 -2.63 12.51
N LYS A 112 -0.76 -3.40 12.04
CA LYS A 112 0.20 -2.92 11.03
C LYS A 112 -0.49 -2.72 9.69
N VAL A 113 -0.04 -1.72 8.95
CA VAL A 113 -0.59 -1.36 7.64
C VAL A 113 0.52 -1.20 6.61
N PHE A 114 0.28 -1.74 5.42
CA PHE A 114 1.06 -1.54 4.21
C PHE A 114 0.17 -0.85 3.17
N ALA A 115 0.49 0.39 2.81
CA ALA A 115 -0.30 1.23 1.91
C ALA A 115 0.55 1.70 0.71
N PRO A 116 0.62 0.91 -0.37
CA PRO A 116 1.24 1.35 -1.62
C PRO A 116 0.40 2.42 -2.33
N TYR A 117 1.06 3.31 -3.06
CA TYR A 117 0.44 4.31 -3.94
C TYR A 117 1.37 4.63 -5.12
N ASP A 118 0.90 5.44 -6.08
CA ASP A 118 1.71 5.89 -7.21
C ASP A 118 3.00 6.59 -6.73
N GLY A 119 4.14 5.92 -6.91
CA GLY A 119 5.47 6.43 -6.56
C GLY A 119 5.94 6.18 -5.13
N GLY A 120 5.23 5.37 -4.32
CA GLY A 120 5.67 5.09 -2.95
C GLY A 120 4.88 4.05 -2.15
N PHE A 121 5.26 3.94 -0.88
CA PHE A 121 4.66 3.05 0.11
C PHE A 121 4.66 3.75 1.46
N ASP A 122 3.52 3.74 2.13
CA ASP A 122 3.41 4.14 3.52
C ASP A 122 3.26 2.89 4.39
N LEU A 123 4.00 2.84 5.49
CA LEU A 123 3.96 1.76 6.47
C LEU A 123 3.53 2.30 7.82
N PHE A 124 2.62 1.61 8.48
CA PHE A 124 2.26 1.87 9.87
C PHE A 124 2.67 0.67 10.71
N LEU A 125 3.65 0.89 11.59
CA LEU A 125 4.23 -0.10 12.47
C LEU A 125 3.75 0.09 13.92
N THR A 126 4.02 -0.88 14.78
CA THR A 126 3.42 -0.95 16.13
C THR A 126 4.05 0.02 17.13
N SER A 127 5.29 0.45 16.91
CA SER A 127 6.01 1.36 17.80
C SER A 127 7.00 2.26 17.05
N VAL A 128 7.47 3.33 17.72
CA VAL A 128 8.50 4.23 17.18
C VAL A 128 9.85 3.51 17.08
N GLU A 129 10.13 2.61 18.01
CA GLU A 129 11.33 1.77 18.01
C GLU A 129 11.35 0.86 16.78
N GLU A 130 10.21 0.23 16.48
CA GLU A 130 10.07 -0.63 15.29
C GLU A 130 10.27 0.20 14.01
N VAL A 131 9.71 1.41 13.94
CA VAL A 131 9.95 2.34 12.82
C VAL A 131 11.43 2.62 12.64
N ARG A 132 12.15 3.01 13.70
CA ARG A 132 13.59 3.34 13.62
C ARG A 132 14.44 2.15 13.18
N GLU A 133 14.13 0.96 13.69
CA GLU A 133 14.82 -0.26 13.26
C GLU A 133 14.54 -0.58 11.79
N PHE A 134 13.30 -0.38 11.35
CA PHE A 134 12.88 -0.58 9.97
C PHE A 134 13.57 0.41 9.03
N GLU A 135 13.60 1.70 9.39
CA GLU A 135 14.34 2.75 8.67
C GLU A 135 15.82 2.42 8.53
N LYS A 136 16.46 1.98 9.62
CA LYS A 136 17.88 1.60 9.59
C LYS A 136 18.16 0.41 8.66
N ARG A 137 17.25 -0.57 8.58
CA ARG A 137 17.40 -1.73 7.66
C ARG A 137 17.28 -1.31 6.19
N HIS A 138 16.44 -0.31 5.92
CA HIS A 138 16.09 0.12 4.57
C HIS A 138 16.58 1.54 4.26
N GLU A 139 17.67 1.98 4.89
CA GLU A 139 18.18 3.36 4.79
C GLU A 139 18.42 3.79 3.33
N GLY A 140 18.93 2.87 2.50
CA GLY A 140 19.13 3.12 1.07
C GLY A 140 17.84 3.25 0.24
N TRP A 141 16.68 3.01 0.84
CA TRP A 141 15.36 3.14 0.24
C TRP A 141 14.52 4.25 0.89
N LEU A 142 15.09 5.06 1.79
CA LEU A 142 14.39 6.19 2.41
C LEU A 142 14.43 7.44 1.52
N SER A 143 13.43 8.30 1.62
CA SER A 143 13.33 9.52 0.81
C SER A 143 14.36 10.52 1.28
N SER A 144 14.96 11.22 0.32
CA SER A 144 15.81 12.37 0.64
C SER A 144 15.00 13.65 0.93
N HIS A 145 13.67 13.61 0.79
CA HIS A 145 12.82 14.78 1.00
C HIS A 145 12.56 15.00 2.51
N PRO A 146 12.65 16.24 3.04
CA PRO A 146 12.51 16.52 4.47
C PRO A 146 11.14 16.16 5.06
N SER A 147 10.10 16.12 4.24
CA SER A 147 8.74 15.73 4.61
C SER A 147 8.50 14.22 4.53
N GLY A 148 9.49 13.45 4.09
CA GLY A 148 9.32 12.07 3.65
C GLY A 148 8.64 11.94 2.28
N LEU A 149 7.77 12.89 1.91
CA LEU A 149 7.00 12.92 0.67
C LEU A 149 7.76 13.18 -0.63
#